data_AF-A0AAJ3RBH4-F1
#
_entry.id   AF-A0AAJ3RBH4-F1
#
_cell.length_a   1.000
_cell.length_b   1.000
_cell.length_c   1.000
_cell.angle_alpha   90.00
_cell.angle_beta   90.00
_cell.angle_gamma   90.00
#
_symmetry.space_group_name_H-M   'P 1'
#
loop_
_entity.id
_entity.type
_entity.pdbx_description
1 polymer ?
#
loop_
_entity_poly.entity_id
_entity_poly.type
_entity_poly.pdbx_seq_one_letter_code
_entity_poly.pdbx_strand_id
1 'polypeptide(L)'
;MVYKDILKKIHDAPTDYDFSKLTESIIDEESMLNGIPQDYIIFLKEVGYGSVSNAYFMFYGGLIEADEIYDADENPEIKTVLLFGDNFAGDAIGFQTTNNWEIVEIWHEDLSIVPRDETSFKELAQSIFSKEL
;
A
#
# COMPACT_ATOMS: atom_id res chain seq x y z
N MET A 1 -19.31 2.40 -5.06
CA MET A 1 -17.95 1.85 -4.89
C MET A 1 -16.98 2.85 -5.47
N VAL A 2 -16.07 3.35 -4.64
CA VAL A 2 -14.98 4.26 -5.03
C VAL A 2 -14.05 3.60 -6.05
N TYR A 3 -13.79 2.30 -5.89
CA TYR A 3 -12.83 1.53 -6.68
C TYR A 3 -13.48 0.62 -7.75
N LYS A 4 -14.61 1.04 -8.32
CA LYS A 4 -15.38 0.25 -9.29
C LYS A 4 -14.55 -0.25 -10.49
N ASP A 5 -13.63 0.57 -10.99
CA ASP A 5 -12.85 0.25 -12.20
C ASP A 5 -11.74 -0.75 -11.89
N ILE A 6 -11.12 -0.65 -10.70
CA ILE A 6 -10.17 -1.65 -10.19
C ILE A 6 -10.87 -3.00 -10.01
N LEU A 7 -12.05 -3.00 -9.38
CA LEU A 7 -12.84 -4.22 -9.19
C LEU A 7 -13.21 -4.88 -10.51
N LYS A 8 -13.54 -4.07 -11.52
CA LYS A 8 -13.78 -4.58 -12.87
C LYS A 8 -12.53 -5.25 -13.46
N LYS A 9 -11.35 -4.65 -13.32
CA LYS A 9 -10.08 -5.27 -13.80
C LYS A 9 -9.81 -6.60 -13.13
N ILE A 10 -9.92 -6.66 -11.79
CA ILE A 10 -9.72 -7.89 -11.01
C ILE A 10 -10.68 -8.99 -11.49
N HIS A 11 -11.95 -8.63 -11.67
CA HIS A 11 -12.97 -9.57 -12.16
C HIS A 11 -12.71 -10.06 -13.59
N ASP A 12 -12.29 -9.16 -14.49
CA ASP A 12 -12.14 -9.47 -15.91
C ASP A 12 -10.85 -10.24 -16.23
N ALA A 13 -9.83 -10.17 -15.37
CA ALA A 13 -8.54 -10.86 -15.53
C ALA A 13 -8.08 -11.56 -14.22
N PRO A 14 -8.83 -12.56 -13.72
CA PRO A 14 -8.58 -13.17 -12.41
C PRO A 14 -7.27 -13.97 -12.31
N THR A 15 -6.58 -14.23 -13.43
CA THR A 15 -5.23 -14.84 -13.42
C THR A 15 -4.14 -13.83 -13.13
N ASP A 16 -4.40 -12.55 -13.38
CA ASP A 16 -3.41 -11.48 -13.26
C ASP A 16 -3.51 -10.79 -11.89
N TYR A 17 -4.62 -11.01 -11.15
CA TYR A 17 -4.89 -10.41 -9.86
C TYR A 17 -5.27 -11.47 -8.84
N ASP A 18 -4.47 -11.61 -7.78
CA ASP A 18 -4.77 -12.52 -6.66
C ASP A 18 -5.12 -11.69 -5.43
N PHE A 19 -6.42 -11.37 -5.31
CA PHE A 19 -6.95 -10.52 -4.23
C PHE A 19 -7.91 -11.26 -3.31
N SER A 20 -7.76 -10.99 -2.02
CA SER A 20 -8.59 -11.52 -0.95
C SER A 20 -9.25 -10.40 -0.14
N LYS A 21 -10.40 -10.72 0.44
CA LYS A 21 -11.13 -9.81 1.34
C LYS A 21 -10.59 -9.88 2.75
N LEU A 22 -10.46 -8.72 3.40
CA LEU A 22 -10.24 -8.64 4.84
C LEU A 22 -11.54 -8.80 5.60
N THR A 23 -11.44 -9.33 6.81
CA THR A 23 -12.54 -9.35 7.78
C THR A 23 -12.75 -7.94 8.34
N GLU A 24 -14.00 -7.59 8.63
CA GLU A 24 -14.36 -6.26 9.15
C GLU A 24 -13.56 -5.88 10.42
N SER A 25 -13.26 -6.84 11.30
CA SER A 25 -12.51 -6.59 12.54
C SER A 25 -11.09 -6.05 12.31
N ILE A 26 -10.37 -6.54 11.30
CA ILE A 26 -9.00 -6.09 10.99
C ILE A 26 -9.07 -4.66 10.43
N ILE A 27 -10.06 -4.39 9.59
CA ILE A 27 -10.25 -3.05 9.03
C ILE A 27 -10.65 -2.05 10.12
N ASP A 28 -11.44 -2.49 11.10
CA ASP A 28 -11.81 -1.65 12.23
C ASP A 28 -10.57 -1.30 13.06
N GLU A 29 -9.68 -2.25 13.34
CA GLU A 29 -8.40 -2.01 14.02
C GLU A 29 -7.55 -0.96 13.28
N GLU A 30 -7.36 -1.11 11.96
CA GLU A 30 -6.65 -0.13 11.11
C GLU A 30 -7.31 1.26 11.15
N SER A 31 -8.65 1.29 11.11
CA SER A 31 -9.40 2.56 11.13
C SER A 31 -9.34 3.32 12.45
N MET A 32 -8.86 2.68 13.53
CA MET A 32 -8.63 3.34 14.80
C MET A 32 -7.32 4.15 14.83
N LEU A 33 -6.45 3.98 13.83
CA LEU A 33 -5.24 4.80 13.69
C LEU A 33 -5.61 6.25 13.38
N ASN A 34 -5.22 7.16 14.27
CA ASN A 34 -5.59 8.56 14.16
C ASN A 34 -4.95 9.21 12.93
N GLY A 35 -5.78 9.71 12.02
CA GLY A 35 -5.34 10.44 10.83
C GLY A 35 -5.05 9.56 9.60
N ILE A 36 -5.22 8.24 9.70
CA ILE A 36 -5.01 7.32 8.57
C ILE A 36 -5.83 7.76 7.33
N PRO A 37 -5.27 7.68 6.10
CA PRO A 37 -5.99 8.03 4.90
C PRO A 37 -7.27 7.21 4.72
N GLN A 38 -8.41 7.90 4.65
CA GLN A 38 -9.72 7.24 4.63
C GLN A 38 -9.95 6.45 3.33
N ASP A 39 -9.33 6.86 2.24
CA ASP A 39 -9.39 6.19 0.94
C ASP A 39 -8.59 4.87 0.91
N TYR A 40 -7.55 4.73 1.74
CA TYR A 40 -6.91 3.43 2.03
C TYR A 40 -7.86 2.48 2.78
N ILE A 41 -8.51 2.96 3.84
CA ILE A 41 -9.51 2.14 4.56
C ILE A 41 -10.66 1.71 3.63
N ILE A 42 -11.12 2.61 2.75
CA ILE A 42 -12.14 2.26 1.75
C ILE A 42 -11.60 1.21 0.76
N PHE A 43 -10.31 1.28 0.38
CA PHE A 43 -9.69 0.28 -0.49
C PHE A 43 -9.66 -1.09 0.17
N LEU A 44 -9.24 -1.19 1.43
CA LEU A 44 -9.26 -2.45 2.18
C LEU A 44 -10.68 -3.07 2.27
N LYS A 45 -11.71 -2.23 2.45
CA LYS A 45 -13.12 -2.67 2.46
C LYS A 45 -13.59 -3.12 1.07
N GLU A 46 -13.43 -2.26 0.07
CA GLU A 46 -14.03 -2.43 -1.25
C GLU A 46 -13.24 -3.38 -2.15
N VAL A 47 -11.92 -3.40 -2.04
CA VAL A 47 -11.00 -4.18 -2.87
C VAL A 47 -10.40 -5.31 -2.04
N GLY A 48 -9.70 -4.99 -0.95
CA GLY A 48 -8.99 -5.95 -0.11
C GLY A 48 -7.48 -5.82 -0.28
N TYR A 49 -6.79 -6.95 -0.25
CA TYR A 49 -5.32 -7.03 -0.34
C TYR A 49 -4.92 -8.14 -1.30
N GLY A 50 -3.71 -8.09 -1.84
CA GLY A 50 -3.30 -9.04 -2.85
C GLY A 50 -2.30 -8.51 -3.86
N SER A 51 -1.92 -9.39 -4.79
CA SER A 51 -0.93 -9.10 -5.82
C SER A 51 -1.56 -8.59 -7.11
N VAL A 52 -0.85 -7.67 -7.77
CA VAL A 52 -1.20 -7.04 -9.04
C VAL A 52 -0.25 -7.58 -10.11
N SER A 53 -0.82 -8.03 -11.22
CA SER A 53 -0.18 -8.39 -12.49
C SER A 53 1.13 -9.19 -12.35
N ASN A 54 1.05 -10.51 -12.19
CA ASN A 54 2.21 -11.42 -12.12
C ASN A 54 3.31 -10.96 -11.13
N ALA A 55 2.92 -10.53 -9.94
CA ALA A 55 3.82 -10.05 -8.88
C ALA A 55 4.58 -8.76 -9.23
N TYR A 56 3.91 -7.81 -9.91
CA TYR A 56 4.42 -6.45 -10.07
C TYR A 56 4.33 -5.62 -8.80
N PHE A 57 3.25 -5.79 -8.04
CA PHE A 57 3.04 -5.09 -6.78
C PHE A 57 2.19 -5.91 -5.82
N MET A 58 2.49 -5.88 -4.54
CA MET A 58 1.70 -6.47 -3.47
C MET A 58 1.04 -5.36 -2.65
N PHE A 59 -0.28 -5.40 -2.50
CA PHE A 59 -0.96 -4.64 -1.44
C PHE A 59 -1.10 -5.51 -0.20
N TYR A 60 -0.71 -4.99 0.96
CA TYR A 60 -0.83 -5.66 2.25
C TYR A 60 -2.25 -5.62 2.81
N GLY A 61 -2.53 -6.57 3.71
CA GLY A 61 -3.79 -6.68 4.44
C GLY A 61 -3.94 -5.75 5.63
N GLY A 62 -3.06 -4.76 5.74
CA GLY A 62 -2.87 -3.89 6.90
C GLY A 62 -1.55 -3.16 6.78
N LEU A 63 -1.29 -2.27 7.73
CA LEU A 63 -0.04 -1.52 7.80
C LEU A 63 1.04 -2.32 8.55
N ILE A 64 2.27 -2.26 8.04
CA ILE A 64 3.45 -2.91 8.64
C ILE A 64 4.46 -1.81 9.00
N GLU A 65 5.05 -1.86 10.18
CA GLU A 65 6.13 -0.93 10.56
C GLU A 65 7.36 -1.20 9.67
N ALA A 66 7.95 -0.16 9.08
CA ALA A 66 9.03 -0.36 8.12
C ALA A 66 10.28 -1.05 8.72
N ASP A 67 10.51 -0.90 10.03
CA ASP A 67 11.60 -1.56 10.75
C ASP A 67 11.33 -3.02 11.12
N GLU A 68 10.16 -3.57 10.76
CA GLU A 68 9.95 -5.02 10.69
C GLU A 68 10.55 -5.64 9.42
N ILE A 69 10.75 -4.83 8.36
CA ILE A 69 11.29 -5.27 7.06
C ILE A 69 12.75 -4.85 6.89
N TYR A 70 13.09 -3.62 7.28
CA TYR A 70 14.41 -3.03 7.07
C TYR A 70 15.16 -2.81 8.39
N ASP A 71 16.49 -2.73 8.33
CA ASP A 71 17.32 -2.42 9.49
C ASP A 71 17.34 -0.90 9.76
N ALA A 72 16.59 -0.47 10.77
CA ALA A 72 16.49 0.93 11.15
C ALA A 72 17.76 1.51 11.80
N ASP A 73 18.78 0.71 12.11
CA ASP A 73 20.05 1.24 12.61
C ASP A 73 20.79 2.05 11.53
N GLU A 74 20.57 1.74 10.25
CA GLU A 74 21.14 2.47 9.11
C GLU A 74 20.39 3.78 8.81
N ASN A 75 19.06 3.77 8.96
CA ASN A 75 18.23 4.96 8.86
C ASN A 75 17.07 4.93 9.88
N PRO A 76 17.21 5.58 11.05
CA PRO A 76 16.16 5.57 12.07
C PRO A 76 14.85 6.26 11.64
N GLU A 77 14.86 7.08 10.59
CA GLU A 77 13.68 7.77 10.09
C GLU A 77 12.64 6.80 9.52
N ILE A 78 13.05 5.60 9.05
CA ILE A 78 12.10 4.63 8.49
C ILE A 78 11.04 4.18 9.50
N LYS A 79 11.33 4.26 10.80
CA LYS A 79 10.36 3.96 11.88
C LYS A 79 9.12 4.85 11.86
N THR A 80 9.15 5.97 11.13
CA THR A 80 7.97 6.83 10.96
C THR A 80 7.10 6.43 9.78
N VAL A 81 7.50 5.43 9.00
CA VAL A 81 6.77 4.92 7.83
C VAL A 81 6.00 3.66 8.18
N LEU A 82 4.72 3.66 7.82
CA LEU A 82 3.86 2.47 7.86
C LEU A 82 3.60 1.97 6.43
N LEU A 83 4.10 0.80 6.11
CA LEU A 83 4.09 0.19 4.78
C LEU A 83 2.74 -0.47 4.48
N PHE A 84 2.26 -0.32 3.25
CA PHE A 84 1.05 -0.97 2.76
C PHE A 84 1.27 -1.80 1.48
N GLY A 85 2.50 -1.88 0.98
CA GLY A 85 2.82 -2.72 -0.16
C GLY A 85 4.26 -2.64 -0.63
N ASP A 86 4.65 -3.54 -1.54
CA ASP A 86 5.99 -3.65 -2.10
C ASP A 86 5.99 -4.11 -3.56
N ASN A 87 7.15 -3.98 -4.23
CA ASN A 87 7.34 -4.33 -5.63
C ASN A 87 7.96 -5.73 -5.87
N PHE A 88 8.04 -6.59 -4.85
CA PHE A 88 8.72 -7.88 -4.85
C PHE A 88 10.24 -7.84 -5.18
N ALA A 89 10.83 -6.65 -5.29
CA ALA A 89 12.24 -6.44 -5.60
C ALA A 89 13.01 -5.75 -4.47
N GLY A 90 12.36 -5.49 -3.34
CA GLY A 90 12.96 -4.92 -2.13
C GLY A 90 12.36 -3.59 -1.74
N ASP A 91 11.85 -2.80 -2.68
CA ASP A 91 11.28 -1.47 -2.39
C ASP A 91 9.85 -1.58 -1.90
N ALA A 92 9.51 -0.77 -0.89
CA ALA A 92 8.20 -0.76 -0.28
C ALA A 92 7.61 0.65 -0.27
N ILE A 93 6.28 0.73 -0.37
CA ILE A 93 5.53 1.98 -0.32
C ILE A 93 4.74 2.02 0.99
N GLY A 94 4.73 3.19 1.61
CA GLY A 94 4.02 3.42 2.86
C GLY A 94 3.56 4.85 3.05
N PHE A 95 2.97 5.09 4.21
CA PHE A 95 2.61 6.42 4.68
C PHE A 95 3.64 6.94 5.69
N GLN A 96 4.11 8.16 5.47
CA GLN A 96 4.92 8.90 6.44
C GLN A 96 4.01 9.50 7.51
N THR A 97 3.96 8.87 8.68
CA THR A 97 3.01 9.21 9.76
C THR A 97 3.28 10.58 10.40
N THR A 98 4.50 11.08 10.28
CA THR A 98 4.93 12.38 10.82
C THR A 98 4.71 13.55 9.86
N ASN A 99 4.39 13.27 8.58
CA ASN A 99 4.17 14.28 7.54
C ASN A 99 2.80 14.13 6.87
N ASN A 100 1.73 14.29 7.66
CA ASN A 100 0.34 14.26 7.17
C ASN A 100 0.00 13.02 6.30
N TRP A 101 0.58 11.86 6.64
CA TRP A 101 0.36 10.61 5.91
C TRP A 101 0.69 10.71 4.41
N GLU A 102 1.73 11.50 4.06
CA GLU A 102 2.28 11.53 2.71
C GLU A 102 2.71 10.13 2.26
N ILE A 103 2.52 9.84 0.97
CA ILE A 103 2.92 8.58 0.38
C ILE A 103 4.41 8.65 0.04
N VAL A 104 5.16 7.69 0.56
CA VAL A 104 6.61 7.57 0.36
C VAL A 104 6.96 6.17 -0.12
N GLU A 105 8.07 6.07 -0.84
CA GLU A 105 8.72 4.82 -1.22
C GLU A 105 10.05 4.72 -0.49
N ILE A 106 10.33 3.56 0.10
CA ILE A 106 11.63 3.22 0.68
C ILE A 106 12.40 2.44 -0.37
N TRP A 107 13.56 2.95 -0.78
CA TRP A 107 14.47 2.24 -1.68
C TRP A 107 15.39 1.34 -0.88
N HIS A 108 15.39 0.05 -1.20
CA HIS A 108 16.09 -0.95 -0.38
C HIS A 108 17.62 -0.87 -0.48
N GLU A 109 18.16 -0.23 -1.52
CA GLU A 109 19.60 -0.14 -1.72
C GLU A 109 20.31 0.75 -0.69
N ASP A 110 19.62 1.79 -0.20
CA ASP A 110 20.20 2.78 0.72
C ASP A 110 19.23 3.28 1.81
N LEU A 111 18.04 2.71 1.89
CA LEU A 111 16.96 3.06 2.82
C LEU A 111 16.53 4.54 2.72
N SER A 112 16.70 5.16 1.56
CA SER A 112 16.15 6.48 1.28
C SER A 112 14.63 6.46 1.32
N ILE A 113 14.05 7.46 1.99
CA ILE A 113 12.61 7.71 1.98
C ILE A 113 12.33 8.77 0.91
N VAL A 114 11.69 8.35 -0.19
CA VAL A 114 11.45 9.19 -1.36
C VAL A 114 9.95 9.50 -1.46
N PRO A 115 9.53 10.78 -1.45
CA PRO A 115 8.14 11.16 -1.66
C PRO A 115 7.63 10.72 -3.03
N ARG A 116 6.37 10.28 -3.08
CA ARG A 116 5.68 9.97 -4.33
C ARG A 116 4.86 11.16 -4.84
N ASP A 117 4.64 11.20 -6.15
CA ASP A 117 3.84 12.25 -6.79
C ASP A 117 2.33 12.08 -6.54
N GLU A 118 1.87 10.85 -6.26
CA GLU A 118 0.46 10.58 -5.99
C GLU A 118 0.02 11.20 -4.66
N THR A 119 -1.02 12.04 -4.70
CA THR A 119 -1.43 12.86 -3.53
C THR A 119 -2.46 12.18 -2.64
N SER A 120 -2.94 10.99 -3.06
CA SER A 120 -3.92 10.18 -2.32
C SER A 120 -3.68 8.70 -2.58
N PHE A 121 -4.10 7.85 -1.65
CA PHE A 121 -3.99 6.40 -1.83
C PHE A 121 -4.79 5.93 -3.04
N LYS A 122 -5.94 6.57 -3.29
CA LYS A 122 -6.75 6.30 -4.48
C LYS A 122 -5.97 6.54 -5.77
N GLU A 123 -5.27 7.67 -5.89
CA GLU A 123 -4.46 7.99 -7.07
C GLU A 123 -3.34 6.96 -7.26
N LEU A 124 -2.65 6.59 -6.18
CA LEU A 124 -1.62 5.56 -6.20
C LEU A 124 -2.19 4.20 -6.67
N ALA A 125 -3.30 3.75 -6.08
CA ALA A 125 -3.93 2.50 -6.47
C ALA A 125 -4.33 2.52 -7.96
N GLN A 126 -4.88 3.63 -8.45
CA GLN A 126 -5.19 3.78 -9.87
C GLN A 126 -3.94 3.73 -10.76
N SER A 127 -2.86 4.40 -10.34
CA SER A 127 -1.55 4.40 -11.01
C SER A 127 -0.99 2.97 -11.12
N ILE A 128 -0.95 2.23 -10.02
CA ILE A 128 -0.48 0.84 -9.95
C ILE A 128 -1.29 -0.06 -10.90
N PHE A 129 -2.62 0.01 -10.85
CA PHE A 129 -3.49 -0.78 -11.73
C PHE A 129 -3.50 -0.31 -13.19
N SER A 130 -2.97 0.88 -13.51
CA SER A 130 -2.94 1.40 -14.87
C SER A 130 -1.71 0.97 -15.66
N LYS A 131 -0.65 0.52 -14.99
CA LYS A 131 0.55 0.02 -15.67
C LYS A 131 0.23 -1.26 -16.43
N GLU A 132 0.31 -1.18 -17.75
CA GLU A 132 0.35 -2.34 -18.62
C GLU A 132 1.79 -2.90 -18.57
N LEU A 133 1.92 -4.18 -18.21
CA LEU A 133 3.20 -4.91 -18.21
C LEU A 133 3.33 -5.75 -19.48
#